data_AF-A0A349SIL9-F1
#
_entry.id   AF-A0A349SIL9-F1
#
_cell.length_a   1.000
_cell.length_b   1.000
_cell.length_c   1.000
_cell.angle_alpha   90.00
_cell.angle_beta   90.00
_cell.angle_gamma   90.00
#
_symmetry.space_group_name_H-M   'P 1'
#
loop_
_entity.id
_entity.type
_entity.pdbx_description
1 polymer ?
#
loop_
_entity_poly.entity_id
_entity_poly.type
_entity_poly.pdbx_seq_one_letter_code
_entity_poly.pdbx_strand_id
1 'polypeptide(L)'
;DKMPIKISSQLTNYLRSPMPGLLVSIAVEVGDSVNAGDEVAIVEAMKMENSLRVERDAVVAAVHASPGETLDVDQPIIEFEPDGA
;
A
#
# COMPACT_ATOMS: atom_id res chain seq x y z
N ASP A 1 -32.48 18.36 4.74
CA ASP A 1 -31.50 17.30 5.02
C ASP A 1 -30.68 16.96 3.79
N LYS A 2 -29.56 17.67 3.56
CA LYS A 2 -28.62 17.34 2.48
C LYS A 2 -27.42 16.67 3.12
N MET A 3 -27.37 15.34 3.06
CA MET A 3 -26.13 14.61 3.33
C MET A 3 -25.08 15.08 2.31
N PRO A 4 -23.86 15.46 2.75
CA PRO A 4 -22.79 15.70 1.80
C PRO A 4 -22.49 14.35 1.12
N ILE A 5 -22.45 14.36 -0.21
CA ILE A 5 -21.83 13.28 -0.97
C ILE A 5 -20.38 13.25 -0.46
N LYS A 6 -20.04 12.26 0.36
CA LYS A 6 -18.65 11.87 0.55
C LYS A 6 -18.20 11.42 -0.83
N ILE A 7 -17.57 12.32 -1.58
CA ILE A 7 -16.65 11.93 -2.63
C ILE A 7 -15.62 11.11 -1.87
N SER A 8 -15.81 9.78 -1.83
CA SER A 8 -14.77 8.89 -1.35
C SER A 8 -13.60 9.19 -2.26
N SER A 9 -12.63 9.93 -1.72
CA SER A 9 -11.33 10.17 -2.33
C SER A 9 -10.95 8.88 -3.03
N GLN A 10 -10.83 8.95 -4.35
CA GLN A 10 -10.53 7.84 -5.25
C GLN A 10 -9.75 6.77 -4.49
N LEU A 11 -10.38 5.61 -4.21
CA LEU A 11 -9.71 4.47 -3.60
C LEU A 11 -8.59 4.13 -4.58
N THR A 12 -7.39 4.67 -4.33
CA THR A 12 -6.28 4.44 -5.23
C THR A 12 -5.95 2.98 -5.09
N ASN A 13 -5.90 2.25 -6.20
CA ASN A 13 -5.48 0.85 -6.22
C ASN A 13 -3.98 0.70 -5.90
N TYR A 14 -3.37 1.66 -5.21
CA TYR A 14 -1.95 1.71 -4.94
C TYR A 14 -1.74 1.93 -3.45
N LEU A 15 -0.92 1.07 -2.85
CA LEU A 15 -0.20 1.39 -1.63
C LEU A 15 1.12 2.05 -2.03
N ARG A 16 1.29 3.29 -1.57
CA ARG A 16 2.43 4.15 -1.88
C ARG A 16 3.24 4.41 -0.63
N SER A 17 4.50 4.76 -0.78
CA SER A 17 5.32 5.14 0.36
C SER A 17 4.80 6.45 0.97
N PRO A 18 4.41 6.46 2.26
CA PRO A 18 3.91 7.68 2.92
C PRO A 18 5.05 8.64 3.27
N MET A 19 6.30 8.20 3.16
CA MET A 19 7.51 8.92 3.55
C MET A 19 8.71 8.38 2.76
N PRO A 20 9.79 9.17 2.57
CA PRO A 20 11.03 8.64 2.05
C PRO A 20 11.68 7.67 3.06
N GLY A 21 12.25 6.57 2.58
CA GLY A 21 12.83 5.56 3.45
C GLY A 21 13.38 4.34 2.71
N LEU A 22 13.93 3.38 3.45
CA LEU A 22 14.38 2.11 2.92
C LEU A 22 13.24 1.08 3.00
N LEU A 23 12.89 0.45 1.89
CA LEU A 23 11.98 -0.69 1.90
C LEU A 23 12.68 -1.90 2.51
N VAL A 24 12.27 -2.33 3.69
CA VAL A 24 12.90 -3.44 4.43
C VAL A 24 12.38 -4.79 3.96
N SER A 25 11.07 -4.89 3.76
CA SER A 25 10.41 -6.14 3.35
C SER A 25 9.10 -5.88 2.61
N ILE A 26 8.70 -6.89 1.82
CA ILE A 26 7.37 -7.05 1.25
C ILE A 26 6.88 -8.43 1.69
N ALA A 27 5.66 -8.49 2.22
CA ALA A 27 5.08 -9.70 2.79
C ALA A 27 4.08 -10.41 1.86
N VAL A 28 3.91 -9.91 0.63
CA VAL A 28 2.93 -10.38 -0.34
C VAL A 28 3.52 -10.54 -1.74
N GLU A 29 2.93 -11.42 -2.53
CA GLU A 29 3.25 -11.65 -3.93
C GLU A 29 2.05 -11.34 -4.83
N VAL A 30 2.28 -11.26 -6.14
CA VAL A 30 1.20 -11.04 -7.12
C VAL A 30 0.21 -12.21 -7.08
N GLY A 31 -1.08 -11.89 -6.98
CA GLY A 31 -2.18 -12.84 -6.85
C GLY A 31 -2.60 -13.14 -5.42
N ASP A 32 -1.86 -12.67 -4.41
CA ASP A 32 -2.25 -12.86 -3.00
C ASP A 32 -3.50 -12.06 -2.66
N SER A 33 -4.38 -12.68 -1.87
CA SER A 33 -5.52 -12.01 -1.25
C SER A 33 -5.12 -11.48 0.13
N VAL A 34 -5.41 -10.21 0.38
CA VAL A 34 -5.12 -9.49 1.64
C VAL A 34 -6.39 -8.91 2.23
N ASN A 35 -6.45 -8.82 3.55
CA ASN A 35 -7.57 -8.23 4.26
C ASN A 35 -7.23 -6.85 4.80
N ALA A 36 -8.25 -6.07 5.12
CA ALA A 36 -8.08 -4.79 5.81
C ALA A 36 -7.28 -4.97 7.12
N GLY A 37 -6.20 -4.22 7.27
CA GLY A 37 -5.30 -4.26 8.43
C GLY A 37 -4.08 -5.18 8.27
N ASP A 38 -4.06 -6.04 7.25
CA ASP A 38 -2.92 -6.90 6.97
C ASP A 38 -1.69 -6.05 6.63
N GLU A 39 -0.54 -6.43 7.21
CA GLU A 39 0.75 -5.81 6.93
C GLU A 39 1.32 -6.40 5.64
N VAL A 40 1.72 -5.54 4.72
CA VAL A 40 2.17 -5.96 3.38
C VAL A 40 3.57 -5.47 3.03
N ALA A 41 4.09 -4.47 3.74
CA ALA A 41 5.45 -3.98 3.60
C ALA A 41 5.94 -3.31 4.88
N ILE A 42 7.27 -3.25 5.07
CA ILE A 42 7.91 -2.51 6.16
C ILE A 42 8.88 -1.50 5.55
N VAL A 43 8.79 -0.24 5.99
CA VAL A 43 9.72 0.84 5.59
C VAL A 43 10.49 1.33 6.79
N GLU A 44 11.81 1.36 6.70
CA GLU A 44 12.67 2.03 7.67
C GLU A 44 12.87 3.49 7.28
N ALA A 45 12.53 4.40 8.19
CA ALA A 45 12.85 5.81 8.06
C ALA A 45 13.34 6.35 9.40
N MET A 46 14.41 7.15 9.37
CA MET A 46 14.98 7.77 10.58
C MET A 46 15.27 6.77 11.73
N LYS A 47 15.75 5.56 11.38
CA LYS A 47 16.04 4.44 12.32
C LYS A 47 14.81 3.81 12.98
N MET A 48 13.62 4.05 12.44
CA MET A 48 12.38 3.41 12.90
C MET A 48 11.73 2.66 11.74
N GLU A 49 11.32 1.42 12.02
CA GLU A 49 10.53 0.61 11.10
C GLU A 49 9.05 0.99 11.21
N ASN A 50 8.39 1.12 10.06
CA ASN A 50 6.98 1.46 9.96
C ASN A 50 6.28 0.43 9.08
N SER A 51 5.31 -0.26 9.67
CA SER A 51 4.44 -1.20 8.97
C SER A 51 3.47 -0.47 8.05
N LEU A 52 3.45 -0.85 6.78
CA LEU A 52 2.43 -0.44 5.82
C LEU A 52 1.34 -1.51 5.78
N ARG A 53 0.10 -1.07 5.97
CA ARG A 53 -1.07 -1.94 6.08
C ARG A 53 -2.11 -1.61 5.02
N VAL A 54 -2.86 -2.62 4.60
CA VAL A 54 -3.94 -2.43 3.63
C VAL A 54 -5.17 -1.86 4.34
N GLU A 55 -5.87 -0.92 3.70
CA GLU A 55 -7.06 -0.27 4.28
C GLU A 55 -8.36 -1.02 3.99
N ARG A 56 -8.32 -2.00 3.08
CA ARG A 56 -9.47 -2.78 2.61
C ARG A 56 -9.04 -4.19 2.18
N ASP A 57 -10.01 -5.08 2.02
CA ASP A 57 -9.77 -6.36 1.37
C ASP A 57 -9.41 -6.13 -0.12
N ALA A 58 -8.42 -6.86 -0.63
CA ALA A 58 -7.90 -6.68 -1.97
C ALA A 58 -7.13 -7.92 -2.47
N VAL A 59 -6.87 -7.95 -3.78
CA VAL A 59 -5.93 -8.89 -4.41
C VAL A 59 -4.75 -8.10 -4.96
N VAL A 60 -3.53 -8.59 -4.77
CA VAL A 60 -2.31 -7.94 -5.26
C VAL A 60 -2.21 -8.12 -6.78
N ALA A 61 -2.25 -7.02 -7.54
CA ALA A 61 -2.12 -7.01 -8.99
C ALA A 61 -0.65 -6.87 -9.44
N ALA A 62 0.15 -6.06 -8.74
CA ALA A 62 1.57 -5.88 -9.03
C ALA A 62 2.37 -5.43 -7.81
N VAL A 63 3.67 -5.73 -7.81
CA VAL A 63 4.65 -5.22 -6.86
C VAL A 63 5.67 -4.38 -7.63
N HIS A 64 5.82 -3.11 -7.24
CA HIS A 64 6.56 -2.08 -7.99
C HIS A 64 7.93 -1.74 -7.38
N ALA A 65 8.23 -2.24 -6.19
CA ALA A 65 9.49 -1.99 -5.48
C ALA A 65 10.05 -3.29 -4.91
N SER A 66 11.33 -3.30 -4.56
CA SER A 66 12.00 -4.47 -3.96
C SER A 66 12.63 -4.17 -2.59
N PRO A 67 12.68 -5.14 -1.66
CA PRO A 67 13.45 -4.99 -0.43
C PRO A 67 14.90 -4.54 -0.68
N GLY A 68 15.36 -3.56 0.09
CA GLY A 68 16.65 -2.87 -0.08
C GLY A 68 16.59 -1.62 -0.96
N GLU A 69 15.45 -1.33 -1.59
CA GLU A 69 15.26 -0.13 -2.41
C GLU A 69 14.97 1.11 -1.53
N THR A 70 15.50 2.27 -1.94
CA THR A 70 15.13 3.56 -1.34
C THR A 70 13.88 4.08 -2.03
N LEU A 71 12.85 4.36 -1.25
CA LEU A 71 11.57 4.88 -1.70
C LEU A 71 11.52 6.40 -1.55
N ASP A 72 10.94 7.08 -2.53
CA ASP A 72 10.47 8.47 -2.41
C ASP A 72 9.04 8.54 -1.89
N VAL A 73 8.61 9.73 -1.44
CA VAL A 73 7.20 9.98 -1.08
C VAL A 73 6.29 9.73 -2.30
N ASP A 74 5.14 9.12 -2.06
CA ASP A 74 4.13 8.74 -3.06
C ASP A 74 4.60 7.73 -4.12
N GLN A 75 5.82 7.18 -4.01
CA GLN A 75 6.31 6.10 -4.87
C GLN A 75 5.39 4.86 -4.71
N PRO A 76 4.87 4.28 -5.81
CA PRO A 76 4.13 3.03 -5.76
C PRO A 76 4.97 1.88 -5.20
N ILE A 77 4.39 1.09 -4.29
CA ILE A 77 5.00 -0.12 -3.75
C ILE A 77 4.19 -1.33 -4.18
N ILE A 78 2.88 -1.32 -3.92
CA ILE A 78 1.95 -2.40 -4.28
C ILE A 78 0.78 -1.80 -5.05
N GLU A 79 0.36 -2.49 -6.10
CA GLU A 79 -0.88 -2.24 -6.82
C GLU A 79 -1.86 -3.37 -6.53
N PHE A 80 -3.11 -3.00 -6.28
CA PHE A 80 -4.22 -3.91 -6.03
C PHE A 80 -5.15 -3.99 -7.25
N GLU A 81 -5.87 -5.09 -7.37
CA GLU A 81 -6.94 -5.18 -8.36
C GLU A 81 -8.01 -4.09 -8.12
N PRO A 82 -8.61 -3.55 -9.19
CA PRO A 82 -9.69 -2.59 -9.06
C PRO A 82 -10.90 -3.20 -8.36
N ASP A 83 -11.61 -2.40 -7.59
CA ASP A 83 -12.83 -2.83 -6.92
C ASP A 83 -13.84 -3.38 -7.93
N GLY A 84 -14.26 -4.64 -7.76
CA GLY A 84 -15.22 -5.32 -8.63
C GLY A 84 -14.63 -5.99 -9.88
N ALA A 85 -13.31 -6.20 -9.91
CA ALA A 85 -12.66 -7.17 -10.80
C ALA A 85 -13.13 -8.62 -10.55
#